data_AF-A0A1B6HJU6-F1
#
_entry.id   AF-A0A1B6HJU6-F1
#
_cell.length_a   1.000
_cell.length_b   1.000
_cell.length_c   1.000
_cell.angle_alpha   90.00
_cell.angle_beta   90.00
_cell.angle_gamma   90.00
#
_symmetry.space_group_name_H-M   'P 1'
#
loop_
_entity.id
_entity.type
_entity.pdbx_description
1 polymer ?
#
loop_
_entity_poly.entity_id
_entity_poly.type
_entity_poly.pdbx_seq_one_letter_code
_entity_poly.pdbx_strand_id
1 'polypeptide(L)'
;KLYLDKSQSPFIWRPKQAKPVDEPSIIIDRLEKKDKEMTHEYTFKWRSFILHLVICYELFRANEVSQALEKLNGLKNILIKKTNSASEGWLFISIQDALWHVITASKAFLLLNNNLIDEAYELISEIQPVNTMKRASQAGIHGIRAAVFMEYGHRGNIIGLTEAMKAVEVDRTNGEWHFLVGKCMGRIRRVSQCYTVVDPLEVKAFNEALNLDKINANYKVYLAQALNERAFRETKQESPKRGSDLYKKIRKTYLASYHMLIEVREMQPNCPHLLTRCAFVMMKMPPDIVDLKFIRECVDKAL
;
A
#
# COMPACT_ATOMS: atom_id res chain seq x y z
N LYS A 1 -15.16 21.17 21.26
CA LYS A 1 -14.08 20.24 20.82
C LYS A 1 -14.66 18.86 20.44
N LEU A 2 -15.85 18.82 19.81
CA LEU A 2 -16.77 17.67 19.78
C LEU A 2 -17.51 17.55 18.42
N TYR A 3 -16.84 17.90 17.32
CA TYR A 3 -17.52 18.13 16.02
C TYR A 3 -16.99 17.27 14.86
N LEU A 4 -16.12 16.29 15.13
CA LEU A 4 -15.51 15.42 14.09
C LEU A 4 -15.49 13.94 14.52
N ASP A 5 -16.34 13.57 15.47
CA ASP A 5 -16.35 12.27 16.15
C ASP A 5 -16.73 11.14 15.19
N LYS A 6 -17.52 11.47 14.17
CA LYS A 6 -17.92 10.60 13.06
C LYS A 6 -16.90 10.57 11.92
N SER A 7 -16.01 11.56 11.88
CA SER A 7 -15.09 11.81 10.78
C SER A 7 -13.86 10.92 10.89
N GLN A 8 -13.28 10.56 9.74
CA GLN A 8 -12.06 9.77 9.68
C GLN A 8 -11.13 10.43 8.68
N SER A 9 -9.97 10.85 9.13
CA SER A 9 -8.95 11.50 8.31
C SER A 9 -7.57 11.41 8.97
N PRO A 10 -6.47 11.59 8.22
CA PRO A 10 -5.13 11.65 8.79
C PRO A 10 -4.99 12.69 9.92
N PHE A 11 -5.72 13.79 9.83
CA PHE A 11 -5.73 14.87 10.83
C PHE A 11 -6.29 14.43 12.19
N ILE A 12 -7.20 13.46 12.18
CA ILE A 12 -7.77 12.83 13.38
C ILE A 12 -6.86 11.68 13.84
N TRP A 13 -6.34 10.88 12.91
CA TRP A 13 -5.49 9.73 13.21
C TRP A 13 -4.11 10.12 13.75
N ARG A 14 -3.62 11.30 13.36
CA ARG A 14 -2.35 11.91 13.76
C ARG A 14 -1.16 10.95 13.63
N PRO A 15 -0.92 10.43 12.41
CA PRO A 15 0.24 9.59 12.18
C PRO A 15 1.53 10.38 12.44
N LYS A 16 2.54 9.66 12.92
CA LYS A 16 3.85 10.21 13.33
C LYS A 16 4.92 9.14 13.29
N GLN A 17 6.15 9.55 12.99
CA GLN A 17 7.34 8.71 12.99
C GLN A 17 8.31 9.17 14.12
N ALA A 18 9.39 8.43 14.34
CA ALA A 18 10.47 8.86 15.22
C ALA A 18 11.35 9.91 14.52
N LYS A 19 11.83 10.91 15.26
CA LYS A 19 12.82 11.88 14.76
C LYS A 19 14.16 11.21 14.44
N PRO A 20 14.97 11.74 13.50
CA PRO A 20 14.75 12.97 12.72
C PRO A 20 13.90 12.79 11.46
N VAL A 21 13.44 11.58 11.16
CA VAL A 21 12.68 11.31 9.92
C VAL A 21 11.20 11.72 9.98
N ASP A 22 10.75 12.30 11.09
CA ASP A 22 9.39 12.83 11.29
C ASP A 22 9.26 14.33 10.98
N GLU A 23 10.26 14.91 10.31
CA GLU A 23 10.20 16.29 9.82
C GLU A 23 9.35 16.36 8.54
N PRO A 24 8.32 17.24 8.47
CA PRO A 24 7.37 17.27 7.36
C PRO A 24 8.01 17.38 5.97
N SER A 25 9.02 18.24 5.81
CA SER A 25 9.72 18.44 4.53
C SER A 25 10.38 17.16 4.02
N ILE A 26 11.03 16.39 4.90
CA ILE A 26 11.65 15.10 4.56
C ILE A 26 10.58 14.09 4.10
N ILE A 27 9.44 14.07 4.77
CA ILE A 27 8.35 13.17 4.41
C ILE A 27 7.75 13.57 3.07
N ILE A 28 7.44 14.85 2.87
CA ILE A 28 6.87 15.39 1.61
C ILE A 28 7.80 15.07 0.44
N ASP A 29 9.08 15.44 0.50
CA ASP A 29 10.07 15.20 -0.56
C ASP A 29 10.14 13.72 -0.96
N ARG A 30 10.15 12.82 0.04
CA ARG A 30 10.17 11.37 -0.18
C ARG A 30 8.90 10.90 -0.88
N LEU A 31 7.73 11.40 -0.49
CA LEU A 31 6.45 10.99 -1.05
C LEU A 31 6.25 11.54 -2.47
N GLU A 32 6.68 12.77 -2.75
CA GLU A 32 6.64 13.33 -4.10
C GLU A 32 7.56 12.58 -5.07
N LYS A 33 8.76 12.17 -4.64
CA LYS A 33 9.62 11.29 -5.45
C LYS A 33 8.93 9.97 -5.78
N LYS A 34 8.29 9.34 -4.78
CA LYS A 34 7.50 8.11 -4.98
C LYS A 34 6.30 8.31 -5.91
N ASP A 35 5.70 9.50 -5.92
CA ASP A 35 4.56 9.81 -6.79
C ASP A 35 4.99 10.00 -8.25
N LYS A 36 6.12 10.69 -8.47
CA LYS A 36 6.74 10.87 -9.80
C LYS A 36 7.14 9.55 -10.47
N GLU A 37 7.46 8.52 -9.69
CA GLU A 37 7.75 7.17 -10.20
C GLU A 37 6.51 6.45 -10.76
N MET A 38 5.30 6.92 -10.47
CA MET A 38 4.07 6.32 -11.00
C MET A 38 3.71 6.95 -12.35
N THR A 39 3.72 6.14 -13.41
CA THR A 39 3.38 6.56 -14.77
C THR A 39 1.92 7.01 -14.90
N HIS A 40 1.68 7.90 -15.86
CA HIS A 40 0.34 8.35 -16.25
C HIS A 40 -0.50 7.17 -16.74
N GLU A 41 -1.60 6.90 -16.06
CA GLU A 41 -2.56 5.88 -16.47
C GLU A 41 -3.99 6.43 -16.44
N TYR A 42 -4.83 5.88 -17.31
CA TYR A 42 -6.21 6.31 -17.50
C TYR A 42 -7.16 5.93 -16.34
N THR A 43 -6.69 5.24 -15.30
CA THR A 43 -7.50 4.71 -14.17
C THR A 43 -7.05 5.26 -12.81
N PHE A 44 -7.91 5.13 -11.79
CA PHE A 44 -7.64 5.55 -10.43
C PHE A 44 -6.42 4.83 -9.84
N LYS A 45 -5.54 5.61 -9.21
CA LYS A 45 -4.33 5.11 -8.55
C LYS A 45 -4.45 5.22 -7.05
N TRP A 46 -4.85 4.10 -6.43
CA TRP A 46 -4.91 3.93 -4.98
C TRP A 46 -3.67 4.47 -4.26
N ARG A 47 -2.47 4.06 -4.71
CA ARG A 47 -1.22 4.52 -4.09
C ARG A 47 -1.04 6.04 -4.20
N SER A 48 -1.30 6.66 -5.34
CA SER A 48 -1.17 8.11 -5.52
C SER A 48 -2.16 8.87 -4.64
N PHE A 49 -3.41 8.40 -4.56
CA PHE A 49 -4.40 8.95 -3.62
C PHE A 49 -3.89 8.95 -2.18
N ILE A 50 -3.33 7.83 -1.71
CA ILE A 50 -2.76 7.73 -0.36
C ILE A 50 -1.57 8.67 -0.18
N LEU A 51 -0.64 8.74 -1.14
CA LEU A 51 0.53 9.63 -1.06
C LEU A 51 0.11 11.09 -0.93
N HIS A 52 -0.81 11.55 -1.77
CA HIS A 52 -1.32 12.93 -1.73
C HIS A 52 -2.06 13.22 -0.43
N LEU A 53 -2.83 12.26 0.08
CA LEU A 53 -3.52 12.41 1.37
C LEU A 53 -2.51 12.57 2.53
N VAL A 54 -1.41 11.82 2.51
CA VAL A 54 -0.32 11.97 3.48
C VAL A 54 0.40 13.30 3.31
N ILE A 55 0.70 13.72 2.07
CA ILE A 55 1.31 15.02 1.78
C ILE A 55 0.43 16.16 2.30
N CYS A 56 -0.90 16.11 2.11
CA CYS A 56 -1.82 17.12 2.65
C CYS A 56 -1.69 17.27 4.17
N TYR A 57 -1.57 16.16 4.90
CA TYR A 57 -1.41 16.18 6.35
C TYR A 57 -0.03 16.72 6.78
N GLU A 58 1.03 16.39 6.04
CA GLU A 58 2.37 16.91 6.33
C GLU A 58 2.50 18.40 6.00
N LEU A 59 1.87 18.88 4.92
CA LEU A 59 1.76 20.32 4.63
C LEU A 59 1.08 21.07 5.77
N PHE A 60 0.01 20.50 6.33
CA PHE A 60 -0.61 21.06 7.53
C PHE A 60 0.32 21.06 8.75
N ARG A 61 1.08 19.98 8.99
CA ARG A 61 2.10 19.93 10.06
C ARG A 61 3.20 20.98 9.86
N ALA A 62 3.49 21.36 8.61
CA ALA A 62 4.40 22.43 8.24
C ALA A 62 3.77 23.84 8.31
N ASN A 63 2.50 23.97 8.75
CA ASN A 63 1.70 25.20 8.71
C ASN A 63 1.44 25.77 7.30
N GLU A 64 1.55 24.94 6.26
CA GLU A 64 1.29 25.31 4.86
C GLU A 64 -0.17 24.99 4.46
N VAL A 65 -1.13 25.55 5.21
CA VAL A 65 -2.54 25.15 5.10
C VAL A 65 -3.13 25.41 3.71
N SER A 66 -2.76 26.51 3.06
CA SER A 66 -3.23 26.83 1.70
C SER A 66 -2.82 25.76 0.69
N GLN A 67 -1.58 25.26 0.78
CA GLN A 67 -1.09 24.19 -0.10
C GLN A 67 -1.77 22.86 0.23
N ALA A 68 -2.02 22.57 1.51
CA ALA A 68 -2.77 21.39 1.92
C ALA A 68 -4.20 21.39 1.33
N LEU A 69 -4.89 22.54 1.36
CA LEU A 69 -6.21 22.72 0.75
C LEU A 69 -6.18 22.56 -0.77
N GLU A 70 -5.18 23.12 -1.44
CA GLU A 70 -4.99 22.98 -2.89
C GLU A 70 -4.84 21.50 -3.27
N LYS A 71 -4.01 20.74 -2.54
CA LYS A 71 -3.82 19.31 -2.79
C LYS A 71 -5.09 18.48 -2.53
N LEU A 72 -5.84 18.78 -1.47
CA LEU A 72 -7.15 18.14 -1.25
C LEU A 72 -8.16 18.46 -2.35
N ASN A 73 -8.20 19.70 -2.86
CA ASN A 73 -9.05 20.06 -3.99
C ASN A 73 -8.62 19.32 -5.27
N GLY A 74 -7.31 19.13 -5.48
CA GLY A 74 -6.77 18.28 -6.54
C GLY A 74 -7.30 16.85 -6.46
N LEU A 75 -7.23 16.23 -5.27
CA LEU A 75 -7.78 14.90 -5.03
C LEU A 75 -9.29 14.83 -5.26
N LYS A 76 -10.05 15.83 -4.79
CA LYS A 76 -11.49 15.94 -5.04
C LYS A 76 -11.78 15.95 -6.54
N ASN A 77 -11.06 16.76 -7.31
CA ASN A 77 -11.21 16.85 -8.77
C ASN A 77 -10.89 15.52 -9.47
N ILE A 78 -9.89 14.77 -8.97
CA ILE A 78 -9.60 13.42 -9.46
C ILE A 78 -10.80 12.51 -9.19
N LEU A 79 -11.34 12.48 -7.97
CA LEU A 79 -12.50 11.64 -7.66
C LEU A 79 -13.71 11.97 -8.54
N ILE A 80 -14.04 13.26 -8.75
CA ILE A 80 -15.15 13.68 -9.61
C ILE A 80 -14.98 13.15 -11.04
N LYS A 81 -13.79 13.34 -11.62
CA LYS A 81 -13.50 12.84 -12.99
C LYS A 81 -13.63 11.31 -13.08
N LYS A 82 -13.26 10.61 -12.01
CA LYS A 82 -13.23 9.14 -11.95
C LYS A 82 -14.59 8.52 -11.69
N THR A 83 -15.41 9.13 -10.85
CA THR A 83 -16.81 8.73 -10.61
C THR A 83 -17.63 8.72 -11.91
N ASN A 84 -17.34 9.63 -12.84
CA ASN A 84 -18.03 9.73 -14.12
C ASN A 84 -17.44 8.80 -15.20
N SER A 85 -16.41 8.00 -14.88
CA SER A 85 -15.74 7.11 -15.81
C SER A 85 -16.22 5.67 -15.64
N ALA A 86 -16.65 5.04 -16.73
CA ALA A 86 -17.08 3.63 -16.74
C ALA A 86 -15.91 2.62 -16.70
N SER A 87 -14.66 3.08 -16.83
CA SER A 87 -13.46 2.22 -16.94
C SER A 87 -12.75 1.95 -15.61
N GLU A 88 -13.30 2.43 -14.49
CA GLU A 88 -12.63 2.33 -13.20
C GLU A 88 -12.68 0.92 -12.60
N GLY A 89 -11.60 0.56 -11.92
CA GLY A 89 -11.45 -0.77 -11.32
C GLY A 89 -12.38 -0.98 -10.12
N TRP A 90 -12.67 -2.25 -9.83
CA TRP A 90 -13.54 -2.68 -8.73
C TRP A 90 -13.19 -2.04 -7.38
N LEU A 91 -11.90 -1.93 -7.06
CA LEU A 91 -11.43 -1.30 -5.82
C LEU A 91 -12.02 0.11 -5.68
N PHE A 92 -11.83 0.98 -6.67
CA PHE A 92 -12.32 2.37 -6.65
C PHE A 92 -13.83 2.43 -6.47
N ILE A 93 -14.58 1.68 -7.28
CA ILE A 93 -16.04 1.65 -7.25
C ILE A 93 -16.55 1.21 -5.88
N SER A 94 -15.94 0.17 -5.31
CA SER A 94 -16.41 -0.42 -4.05
C SER A 94 -16.17 0.47 -2.82
N ILE A 95 -15.18 1.37 -2.85
CA ILE A 95 -14.78 2.19 -1.70
C ILE A 95 -15.02 3.69 -1.90
N GLN A 96 -15.75 4.09 -2.94
CA GLN A 96 -15.94 5.49 -3.31
C GLN A 96 -16.41 6.35 -2.12
N ASP A 97 -17.38 5.90 -1.35
CA ASP A 97 -17.88 6.64 -0.18
C ASP A 97 -16.77 6.85 0.88
N ALA A 98 -15.87 5.88 1.03
CA ALA A 98 -14.74 5.98 1.95
C ALA A 98 -13.73 7.05 1.49
N LEU A 99 -13.46 7.11 0.18
CA LEU A 99 -12.56 8.12 -0.41
C LEU A 99 -13.13 9.53 -0.18
N TRP A 100 -14.43 9.70 -0.48
CA TRP A 100 -15.14 10.96 -0.27
C TRP A 100 -15.17 11.37 1.19
N HIS A 101 -15.50 10.44 2.09
CA HIS A 101 -15.49 10.68 3.53
C HIS A 101 -14.16 11.22 4.03
N VAL A 102 -13.05 10.59 3.63
CA VAL A 102 -11.73 11.00 4.10
C VAL A 102 -11.32 12.36 3.55
N ILE A 103 -11.63 12.67 2.28
CA ILE A 103 -11.38 14.00 1.72
C ILE A 103 -12.23 15.06 2.43
N THR A 104 -13.54 14.84 2.54
CA THR A 104 -14.46 15.81 3.16
C THR A 104 -14.11 16.05 4.62
N ALA A 105 -13.81 14.98 5.37
CA ALA A 105 -13.33 15.08 6.75
C ALA A 105 -12.00 15.84 6.86
N SER A 106 -11.08 15.63 5.93
CA SER A 106 -9.80 16.36 5.89
C SER A 106 -10.01 17.84 5.61
N LYS A 107 -10.86 18.17 4.63
CA LYS A 107 -11.17 19.56 4.28
C LYS A 107 -11.88 20.29 5.42
N ALA A 108 -12.89 19.68 6.02
CA ALA A 108 -13.58 20.22 7.18
C ALA A 108 -12.61 20.51 8.34
N PHE A 109 -11.67 19.60 8.62
CA PHE A 109 -10.64 19.82 9.63
C PHE A 109 -9.77 21.04 9.31
N LEU A 110 -9.30 21.19 8.08
CA LEU A 110 -8.48 22.34 7.67
C LEU A 110 -9.25 23.66 7.75
N LEU A 111 -10.52 23.69 7.33
CA LEU A 111 -11.37 24.87 7.41
C LEU A 111 -11.58 25.30 8.87
N LEU A 112 -11.84 24.36 9.79
CA LEU A 112 -11.93 24.65 11.22
C LEU A 112 -10.63 25.25 11.78
N ASN A 113 -9.47 24.75 11.34
CA ASN A 113 -8.17 25.27 11.79
C ASN A 113 -7.84 26.65 11.19
N ASN A 114 -8.52 27.06 10.12
CA ASN A 114 -8.41 28.39 9.50
C ASN A 114 -9.53 29.36 9.92
N ASN A 115 -10.31 29.04 10.96
CA ASN A 115 -11.45 29.83 11.42
C ASN A 115 -12.58 30.02 10.38
N LEU A 116 -12.65 29.17 9.35
CA LEU A 116 -13.76 29.12 8.39
C LEU A 116 -14.83 28.16 8.92
N ILE A 117 -15.48 28.58 10.01
CA ILE A 117 -16.32 27.72 10.83
C ILE A 117 -17.59 27.29 10.09
N ASP A 118 -18.28 28.21 9.42
CA ASP A 118 -19.56 27.93 8.76
C ASP A 118 -19.37 26.93 7.60
N GLU A 119 -18.41 27.18 6.71
CA GLU A 119 -18.05 26.26 5.62
C GLU A 119 -17.65 24.87 6.14
N ALA A 120 -16.98 24.81 7.28
CA ALA A 120 -16.61 23.54 7.88
C ALA A 120 -17.84 22.77 8.39
N TYR A 121 -18.81 23.45 9.01
CA TYR A 121 -20.03 22.81 9.50
C TYR A 121 -20.92 22.28 8.38
N GLU A 122 -20.99 22.99 7.26
CA GLU A 122 -21.66 22.49 6.05
C GLU A 122 -21.06 21.14 5.64
N LEU A 123 -19.73 21.06 5.49
CA LEU A 123 -19.07 19.80 5.14
C LEU A 123 -19.24 18.72 6.21
N ILE A 124 -19.19 19.07 7.49
CA ILE A 124 -19.38 18.11 8.60
C ILE A 124 -20.77 17.50 8.57
N SER A 125 -21.79 18.28 8.20
CA SER A 125 -23.17 17.80 8.10
C SER A 125 -23.35 16.73 7.01
N GLU A 126 -22.51 16.75 5.97
CA GLU A 126 -22.48 15.77 4.88
C GLU A 126 -21.72 14.48 5.24
N ILE A 127 -20.92 14.47 6.31
CA ILE A 127 -20.10 13.32 6.70
C ILE A 127 -20.98 12.24 7.33
N GLN A 128 -21.17 11.15 6.58
CA GLN A 128 -21.85 9.97 7.07
C GLN A 128 -21.03 9.26 8.16
N PRO A 129 -21.65 8.80 9.28
CA PRO A 129 -20.98 7.94 10.25
C PRO A 129 -20.50 6.63 9.64
N VAL A 130 -19.24 6.24 9.90
CA VAL A 130 -18.63 5.03 9.29
C VAL A 130 -19.44 3.76 9.52
N ASN A 131 -19.98 3.55 10.72
CA ASN A 131 -20.78 2.36 11.06
C ASN A 131 -22.08 2.24 10.25
N THR A 132 -22.54 3.31 9.61
CA THR A 132 -23.73 3.32 8.74
C THR A 132 -23.40 3.11 7.26
N MET A 133 -22.12 3.14 6.88
CA MET A 133 -21.69 2.94 5.49
C MET A 133 -21.81 1.47 5.07
N LYS A 134 -21.77 1.20 3.76
CA LYS A 134 -21.64 -0.18 3.24
C LYS A 134 -20.34 -0.82 3.75
N ARG A 135 -20.33 -2.15 3.90
CA ARG A 135 -19.16 -2.90 4.39
C ARG A 135 -17.90 -2.61 3.57
N ALA A 136 -18.00 -2.54 2.24
CA ALA A 136 -16.86 -2.21 1.39
C ALA A 136 -16.27 -0.82 1.72
N SER A 137 -17.11 0.20 1.93
CA SER A 137 -16.68 1.53 2.35
C SER A 137 -16.10 1.54 3.76
N GLN A 138 -16.69 0.79 4.71
CA GLN A 138 -16.12 0.63 6.05
C GLN A 138 -14.70 0.01 6.00
N ALA A 139 -14.54 -1.07 5.23
CA ALA A 139 -13.24 -1.67 4.97
C ALA A 139 -12.30 -0.70 4.25
N GLY A 140 -12.83 0.09 3.33
CA GLY A 140 -12.16 1.20 2.65
C GLY A 140 -11.51 2.18 3.62
N ILE A 141 -12.24 2.63 4.65
CA ILE A 141 -11.71 3.52 5.68
C ILE A 141 -10.53 2.88 6.43
N HIS A 142 -10.68 1.62 6.85
CA HIS A 142 -9.60 0.88 7.51
C HIS A 142 -8.40 0.68 6.59
N GLY A 143 -8.63 0.39 5.31
CA GLY A 143 -7.60 0.25 4.28
C GLY A 143 -6.84 1.55 4.00
N ILE A 144 -7.54 2.68 3.88
CA ILE A 144 -6.92 4.01 3.73
C ILE A 144 -6.06 4.30 4.95
N ARG A 145 -6.61 4.07 6.14
CA ARG A 145 -5.90 4.28 7.40
C ARG A 145 -4.64 3.42 7.50
N ALA A 146 -4.75 2.14 7.13
CA ALA A 146 -3.61 1.23 7.08
C ALA A 146 -2.51 1.76 6.15
N ALA A 147 -2.88 2.12 4.91
CA ALA A 147 -1.95 2.63 3.92
C ALA A 147 -1.31 3.98 4.32
N VAL A 148 -2.04 4.86 5.00
CA VAL A 148 -1.49 6.10 5.57
C VAL A 148 -0.44 5.79 6.64
N PHE A 149 -0.77 4.97 7.65
CA PHE A 149 0.19 4.65 8.72
C PHE A 149 1.43 3.92 8.20
N MET A 150 1.30 3.11 7.15
CA MET A 150 2.43 2.44 6.48
C MET A 150 3.50 3.39 5.93
N GLU A 151 3.20 4.68 5.75
CA GLU A 151 4.18 5.69 5.33
C GLU A 151 5.02 6.25 6.50
N TYR A 152 4.71 5.88 7.75
CA TYR A 152 5.36 6.37 8.98
C TYR A 152 6.29 5.33 9.63
N GLY A 153 6.96 4.54 8.79
CA GLY A 153 8.02 3.62 9.21
C GLY A 153 7.52 2.43 10.02
N HIS A 154 8.41 1.84 10.84
CA HIS A 154 8.14 0.58 11.53
C HIS A 154 6.91 0.62 12.45
N ARG A 155 6.83 1.62 13.33
CA ARG A 155 5.69 1.82 14.24
C ARG A 155 4.39 2.02 13.46
N GLY A 156 4.45 2.79 12.37
CA GLY A 156 3.34 2.96 11.44
C GLY A 156 2.88 1.63 10.83
N ASN A 157 3.80 0.76 10.39
CA ASN A 157 3.44 -0.55 9.85
C ASN A 157 2.74 -1.46 10.88
N ILE A 158 3.05 -1.36 12.18
CA ILE A 158 2.34 -2.12 13.23
C ILE A 158 0.87 -1.69 13.30
N ILE A 159 0.62 -0.38 13.36
CA ILE A 159 -0.76 0.16 13.35
C ILE A 159 -1.44 -0.19 12.02
N GLY A 160 -0.71 -0.08 10.92
CA GLY A 160 -1.18 -0.43 9.58
C GLY A 160 -1.60 -1.88 9.46
N LEU A 161 -0.88 -2.82 10.09
CA LEU A 161 -1.26 -4.24 10.13
C LEU A 161 -2.61 -4.43 10.84
N THR A 162 -2.79 -3.81 12.00
CA THR A 162 -4.06 -3.89 12.75
C THR A 162 -5.23 -3.37 11.93
N GLU A 163 -5.07 -2.22 11.25
CA GLU A 163 -6.13 -1.66 10.42
C GLU A 163 -6.37 -2.46 9.14
N ALA A 164 -5.32 -3.00 8.51
CA ALA A 164 -5.47 -3.87 7.34
C ALA A 164 -6.21 -5.18 7.69
N MET A 165 -5.93 -5.76 8.85
CA MET A 165 -6.66 -6.93 9.35
C MET A 165 -8.14 -6.62 9.59
N LYS A 166 -8.46 -5.45 10.17
CA LYS A 166 -9.87 -5.00 10.29
C LYS A 166 -10.54 -4.82 8.94
N ALA A 167 -9.83 -4.28 7.94
CA ALA A 167 -10.38 -4.17 6.59
C ALA A 167 -10.76 -5.55 6.02
N VAL A 168 -9.90 -6.57 6.21
CA VAL A 168 -10.20 -7.96 5.82
C VAL A 168 -11.38 -8.55 6.60
N GLU A 169 -11.48 -8.28 7.90
CA GLU A 169 -12.59 -8.74 8.75
C GLU A 169 -13.93 -8.15 8.31
N VAL A 170 -13.92 -6.86 7.97
CA VAL A 170 -15.12 -6.14 7.50
C VAL A 170 -15.48 -6.57 6.08
N ASP A 171 -14.53 -6.68 5.17
CA ASP A 171 -14.75 -7.14 3.80
C ASP A 171 -13.57 -7.99 3.31
N ARG A 172 -13.77 -9.30 3.22
CA ARG A 172 -12.74 -10.24 2.74
C ARG A 172 -12.67 -10.36 1.21
N THR A 173 -13.57 -9.71 0.48
CA THR A 173 -13.73 -9.93 -0.98
C THR A 173 -12.79 -9.08 -1.83
N ASN A 174 -12.14 -8.08 -1.22
CA ASN A 174 -11.21 -7.21 -1.92
C ASN A 174 -9.75 -7.64 -1.69
N GLY A 175 -9.04 -7.93 -2.78
CA GLY A 175 -7.64 -8.37 -2.72
C GLY A 175 -6.67 -7.34 -2.12
N GLU A 176 -6.99 -6.04 -2.20
CA GLU A 176 -6.10 -4.98 -1.68
C GLU A 176 -5.93 -5.08 -0.17
N TRP A 177 -6.96 -5.49 0.58
CA TRP A 177 -6.87 -5.61 2.04
C TRP A 177 -5.93 -6.73 2.46
N HIS A 178 -6.04 -7.89 1.81
CA HIS A 178 -5.11 -9.01 2.02
C HIS A 178 -3.68 -8.63 1.60
N PHE A 179 -3.54 -7.88 0.51
CA PHE A 179 -2.25 -7.36 0.07
C PHE A 179 -1.62 -6.43 1.11
N LEU A 180 -2.39 -5.51 1.70
CA LEU A 180 -1.93 -4.63 2.77
C LEU A 180 -1.49 -5.41 4.01
N VAL A 181 -2.20 -6.48 4.40
CA VAL A 181 -1.81 -7.38 5.50
C VAL A 181 -0.43 -7.98 5.22
N GLY A 182 -0.26 -8.66 4.08
CA GLY A 182 1.03 -9.29 3.71
C GLY A 182 2.17 -8.26 3.64
N LYS A 183 1.89 -7.08 3.09
CA LYS A 183 2.87 -5.98 2.97
C LYS A 183 3.28 -5.43 4.33
N CYS A 184 2.36 -5.26 5.27
CA CYS A 184 2.67 -4.85 6.64
C CYS A 184 3.50 -5.91 7.37
N MET A 185 3.08 -7.18 7.32
CA MET A 185 3.80 -8.30 7.93
C MET A 185 5.25 -8.37 7.43
N GLY A 186 5.46 -8.34 6.11
CA GLY A 186 6.79 -8.37 5.54
C GLY A 186 7.64 -7.16 5.89
N ARG A 187 7.06 -5.96 6.02
CA ARG A 187 7.80 -4.75 6.46
C ARG A 187 8.18 -4.83 7.93
N ILE A 188 7.29 -5.32 8.80
CA ILE A 188 7.56 -5.51 10.23
C ILE A 188 8.67 -6.56 10.41
N ARG A 189 8.54 -7.72 9.74
CA ARG A 189 9.51 -8.82 9.81
C ARG A 189 10.90 -8.38 9.39
N ARG A 190 11.04 -7.69 8.25
CA ARG A 190 12.35 -7.24 7.75
C ARG A 190 13.08 -6.28 8.69
N VAL A 191 12.38 -5.66 9.64
CA VAL A 191 12.98 -4.78 10.66
C VAL A 191 13.19 -5.51 11.98
N SER A 192 12.15 -6.15 12.53
CA SER A 192 12.18 -6.65 13.92
C SER A 192 12.45 -8.15 14.04
N GLN A 193 12.35 -8.88 12.95
CA GLN A 193 12.48 -10.35 12.91
C GLN A 193 13.23 -10.77 11.65
N CYS A 194 14.28 -10.02 11.29
CA CYS A 194 14.87 -10.14 9.96
C CYS A 194 15.49 -11.53 9.70
N TYR A 195 15.84 -12.28 10.75
CA TYR A 195 16.43 -13.63 10.71
C TYR A 195 15.41 -14.77 10.81
N THR A 196 14.13 -14.48 11.05
CA THR A 196 13.10 -15.53 11.15
C THR A 196 12.63 -15.98 9.77
N VAL A 197 12.09 -17.20 9.72
CA VAL A 197 11.37 -17.69 8.54
C VAL A 197 10.12 -16.84 8.33
N VAL A 198 9.78 -16.63 7.06
CA VAL A 198 8.56 -15.91 6.67
C VAL A 198 7.35 -16.66 7.24
N ASP A 199 6.52 -15.93 8.00
CA ASP A 199 5.29 -16.47 8.58
C ASP A 199 4.38 -17.03 7.46
N PRO A 200 3.84 -18.25 7.59
CA PRO A 200 2.86 -18.78 6.65
C PRO A 200 1.67 -17.86 6.40
N LEU A 201 1.26 -17.05 7.38
CA LEU A 201 0.18 -16.08 7.23
C LEU A 201 0.56 -14.90 6.32
N GLU A 202 1.84 -14.49 6.27
CA GLU A 202 2.32 -13.48 5.31
C GLU A 202 2.15 -13.97 3.87
N VAL A 203 2.58 -15.22 3.60
CA VAL A 203 2.42 -15.86 2.28
C VAL A 203 0.95 -16.06 1.95
N LYS A 204 0.15 -16.53 2.92
CA LYS A 204 -1.29 -16.72 2.75
C LYS A 204 -1.98 -15.42 2.35
N ALA A 205 -1.68 -14.31 3.02
CA ALA A 205 -2.29 -13.02 2.71
C ALA A 205 -2.01 -12.58 1.25
N PHE A 206 -0.77 -12.71 0.78
CA PHE A 206 -0.47 -12.43 -0.63
C PHE A 206 -1.15 -13.40 -1.60
N ASN A 207 -1.26 -14.68 -1.23
CA ASN A 207 -1.94 -15.67 -2.05
C ASN A 207 -3.45 -15.38 -2.15
N GLU A 208 -4.12 -15.00 -1.07
CA GLU A 208 -5.53 -14.59 -1.09
C GLU A 208 -5.73 -13.33 -1.95
N ALA A 209 -4.84 -12.34 -1.83
CA ALA A 209 -4.89 -11.15 -2.68
C ALA A 209 -4.82 -11.52 -4.18
N LEU A 210 -3.88 -12.38 -4.56
CA LEU A 210 -3.72 -12.83 -5.94
C LEU A 210 -4.87 -13.74 -6.41
N ASN A 211 -5.47 -14.53 -5.53
CA ASN A 211 -6.63 -15.35 -5.87
C ASN A 211 -7.86 -14.50 -6.23
N LEU A 212 -8.04 -13.38 -5.52
CA LEU A 212 -9.13 -12.43 -5.75
C LEU A 212 -8.89 -11.54 -6.98
N ASP A 213 -7.63 -11.27 -7.32
CA ASP A 213 -7.24 -10.50 -8.51
C ASP A 213 -5.99 -11.10 -9.17
N LYS A 214 -6.22 -12.11 -10.03
CA LYS A 214 -5.16 -12.92 -10.66
C LYS A 214 -4.28 -12.14 -11.64
N ILE A 215 -4.81 -11.04 -12.17
CA ILE A 215 -4.10 -10.21 -13.16
C ILE A 215 -3.30 -9.08 -12.49
N ASN A 216 -3.30 -9.00 -11.15
CA ASN A 216 -2.55 -7.98 -10.44
C ASN A 216 -1.07 -8.33 -10.33
N ALA A 217 -0.26 -7.71 -11.20
CA ALA A 217 1.18 -7.89 -11.21
C ALA A 217 1.87 -7.48 -9.88
N ASN A 218 1.31 -6.50 -9.15
CA ASN A 218 1.85 -6.11 -7.84
C ASN A 218 1.66 -7.23 -6.81
N TYR A 219 0.49 -7.88 -6.76
CA TYR A 219 0.27 -8.98 -5.81
C TYR A 219 1.21 -10.14 -6.11
N LYS A 220 1.35 -10.48 -7.40
CA LYS A 220 2.21 -11.56 -7.87
C LYS A 220 3.69 -11.34 -7.52
N VAL A 221 4.24 -10.15 -7.74
CA VAL A 221 5.67 -9.89 -7.43
C VAL A 221 5.95 -9.91 -5.92
N TYR A 222 5.00 -9.46 -5.09
CA TYR A 222 5.16 -9.52 -3.63
C TYR A 222 5.03 -10.94 -3.10
N LEU A 223 4.14 -11.77 -3.66
CA LEU A 223 4.08 -13.19 -3.36
C LEU A 223 5.39 -13.88 -3.74
N ALA A 224 5.91 -13.63 -4.95
CA ALA A 224 7.19 -14.15 -5.41
C ALA A 224 8.33 -13.77 -4.46
N GLN A 225 8.36 -12.51 -4.01
CA GLN A 225 9.35 -12.04 -3.02
C GLN A 225 9.22 -12.79 -1.69
N ALA A 226 8.00 -12.96 -1.15
CA ALA A 226 7.78 -13.64 0.11
C ALA A 226 8.20 -15.13 0.04
N LEU A 227 7.88 -15.82 -1.07
CA LEU A 227 8.30 -17.20 -1.32
C LEU A 227 9.82 -17.33 -1.40
N ASN A 228 10.49 -16.42 -2.11
CA ASN A 228 11.95 -16.41 -2.23
C ASN A 228 12.63 -16.18 -0.87
N GLU A 229 12.17 -15.19 -0.11
CA GLU A 229 12.69 -14.89 1.23
C GLU A 229 12.45 -16.07 2.19
N ARG A 230 11.30 -16.75 2.08
CA ARG A 230 10.99 -17.94 2.87
C ARG A 230 11.94 -19.08 2.57
N ALA A 231 12.08 -19.44 1.30
CA ALA A 231 12.96 -20.51 0.85
C ALA A 231 14.42 -20.25 1.27
N PHE A 232 14.87 -19.00 1.21
CA PHE A 232 16.20 -18.61 1.70
C PHE A 232 16.38 -18.85 3.19
N ARG A 233 15.40 -18.46 4.01
CA ARG A 233 15.46 -18.66 5.46
C ARG A 233 15.38 -20.13 5.85
N GLU A 234 14.49 -20.90 5.22
CA GLU A 234 14.39 -22.35 5.40
C GLU A 234 15.71 -23.05 5.03
N THR A 235 16.35 -22.65 3.92
CA THR A 235 17.67 -23.18 3.52
C THR A 235 18.74 -22.90 4.58
N LYS A 236 18.77 -21.67 5.10
CA LYS A 236 19.77 -21.25 6.10
C LYS A 236 19.59 -21.93 7.45
N GLN A 237 18.35 -22.16 7.88
CA GLN A 237 18.06 -22.78 9.17
C GLN A 237 18.26 -24.30 9.14
N GLU A 238 17.74 -24.97 8.11
CA GLU A 238 17.72 -26.44 8.06
C GLU A 238 18.95 -27.05 7.39
N SER A 239 19.69 -26.26 6.59
CA SER A 239 20.84 -26.73 5.81
C SER A 239 20.57 -28.07 5.08
N PRO A 240 19.50 -28.15 4.28
CA PRO A 240 19.01 -29.43 3.76
C PRO A 240 20.04 -30.06 2.81
N LYS A 241 20.29 -31.37 2.98
CA LYS A 241 21.16 -32.11 2.07
C LYS A 241 20.58 -32.13 0.65
N ARG A 242 21.44 -31.94 -0.35
CA ARG A 242 21.05 -32.00 -1.77
C ARG A 242 20.37 -33.35 -2.06
N GLY A 243 19.22 -33.29 -2.73
CA GLY A 243 18.43 -34.48 -3.06
C GLY A 243 17.44 -34.93 -1.97
N SER A 244 17.52 -34.40 -0.75
CA SER A 244 16.49 -34.64 0.28
C SER A 244 15.14 -34.05 -0.15
N ASP A 245 14.05 -34.54 0.44
CA ASP A 245 12.71 -34.04 0.13
C ASP A 245 12.52 -32.58 0.57
N LEU A 246 13.15 -32.18 1.67
CA LEU A 246 13.18 -30.78 2.10
C LEU A 246 13.91 -29.90 1.07
N TYR A 247 15.06 -30.35 0.56
CA TYR A 247 15.77 -29.65 -0.51
C TYR A 247 14.90 -29.52 -1.77
N LYS A 248 14.22 -30.59 -2.20
CA LYS A 248 13.31 -30.57 -3.35
C LYS A 248 12.15 -29.59 -3.13
N LYS A 249 11.56 -29.56 -1.92
CA LYS A 249 10.47 -28.64 -1.55
C LYS A 249 10.92 -27.19 -1.62
N ILE A 250 12.05 -26.85 -0.99
CA ILE A 250 12.64 -25.51 -1.03
C ILE A 250 12.96 -25.09 -2.46
N ARG A 251 13.54 -26.00 -3.25
CA ARG A 251 13.83 -25.74 -4.67
C ARG A 251 12.56 -25.46 -5.47
N LYS A 252 11.47 -26.20 -5.23
CA LYS A 252 10.16 -25.94 -5.84
C LYS A 252 9.64 -24.54 -5.49
N THR A 253 9.83 -24.09 -4.25
CA THR A 253 9.45 -22.74 -3.82
C THR A 253 10.23 -21.66 -4.57
N TYR A 254 11.54 -21.83 -4.75
CA TYR A 254 12.36 -20.92 -5.55
C TYR A 254 11.91 -20.86 -7.01
N LEU A 255 11.64 -22.01 -7.63
CA LEU A 255 11.13 -22.07 -9.00
C LEU A 255 9.76 -21.40 -9.14
N ALA A 256 8.87 -21.59 -8.17
CA ALA A 256 7.57 -20.91 -8.18
C ALA A 256 7.74 -19.37 -8.13
N SER A 257 8.65 -18.87 -7.30
CA SER A 257 9.02 -17.46 -7.28
C SER A 257 9.56 -17.00 -8.63
N TYR A 258 10.51 -17.75 -9.21
CA TYR A 258 11.09 -17.48 -10.54
C TYR A 258 10.01 -17.33 -11.62
N HIS A 259 9.11 -18.31 -11.77
CA HIS A 259 8.06 -18.26 -12.78
C HIS A 259 7.13 -17.05 -12.60
N MET A 260 6.77 -16.73 -11.35
CA MET A 260 5.99 -15.53 -11.06
C MET A 260 6.72 -14.24 -11.49
N LEU A 261 8.04 -14.15 -11.35
CA LEU A 261 8.81 -12.98 -11.80
C LEU A 261 8.81 -12.85 -13.33
N ILE A 262 8.93 -13.97 -14.05
CA ILE A 262 8.82 -13.99 -15.52
C ILE A 262 7.44 -13.46 -15.94
N GLU A 263 6.37 -14.00 -15.35
CA GLU A 263 5.00 -13.58 -15.65
C GLU A 263 4.77 -12.09 -15.34
N VAL A 264 5.27 -11.57 -14.20
CA VAL A 264 5.14 -10.14 -13.86
C VAL A 264 5.80 -9.26 -14.92
N ARG A 265 6.98 -9.64 -15.41
CA ARG A 265 7.69 -8.89 -16.44
C ARG A 265 6.92 -8.89 -17.76
N GLU A 266 6.28 -10.00 -18.12
CA GLU A 266 5.44 -10.09 -19.32
C GLU A 266 4.16 -9.26 -19.21
N MET A 267 3.54 -9.25 -18.02
CA MET A 267 2.33 -8.47 -17.75
C MET A 267 2.59 -6.96 -17.73
N GLN A 268 3.77 -6.54 -17.27
CA GLN A 268 4.11 -5.13 -17.05
C GLN A 268 5.54 -4.82 -17.53
N PRO A 269 5.81 -4.95 -18.85
CA PRO A 269 7.16 -4.93 -19.41
C PRO A 269 7.84 -3.56 -19.38
N ASN A 270 7.07 -2.50 -19.11
CA ASN A 270 7.52 -1.11 -19.11
C ASN A 270 7.22 -0.40 -17.78
N CYS A 271 7.00 -1.14 -16.69
CA CYS A 271 6.76 -0.55 -15.36
C CYS A 271 8.06 -0.55 -14.54
N PRO A 272 8.78 0.59 -14.42
CA PRO A 272 10.09 0.63 -13.75
C PRO A 272 10.05 0.09 -12.31
N HIS A 273 8.97 0.40 -11.59
CA HIS A 273 8.78 -0.06 -10.22
C HIS A 273 8.73 -1.59 -10.08
N LEU A 274 7.97 -2.24 -10.97
CA LEU A 274 7.82 -3.70 -10.96
C LEU A 274 9.08 -4.38 -11.49
N LEU A 275 9.70 -3.84 -12.54
CA LEU A 275 10.93 -4.37 -13.11
C LEU A 275 12.10 -4.32 -12.11
N THR A 276 12.28 -3.18 -11.43
CA THR A 276 13.29 -3.02 -10.37
C THR A 276 13.08 -4.06 -9.26
N ARG A 277 11.82 -4.29 -8.87
CA ARG A 277 11.50 -5.30 -7.85
C ARG A 277 11.76 -6.72 -8.35
N CYS A 278 11.43 -7.03 -9.60
CA CYS A 278 11.73 -8.33 -10.19
C CYS A 278 13.24 -8.61 -10.20
N ALA A 279 14.05 -7.64 -10.65
CA ALA A 279 15.51 -7.72 -10.61
C ALA A 279 16.02 -7.97 -9.19
N PHE A 280 15.52 -7.20 -8.20
CA PHE A 280 15.90 -7.36 -6.80
C PHE A 280 15.60 -8.74 -6.21
N VAL A 281 14.44 -9.33 -6.55
CA VAL A 281 14.10 -10.68 -6.09
C VAL A 281 14.97 -11.72 -6.80
N MET A 282 15.15 -11.61 -8.12
CA MET A 282 15.97 -12.53 -8.92
C MET A 282 17.43 -12.56 -8.44
N MET A 283 18.02 -11.40 -8.10
CA MET A 283 19.38 -11.28 -7.56
C MET A 283 19.62 -12.06 -6.27
N LYS A 284 18.55 -12.41 -5.54
CA LYS A 284 18.63 -13.13 -4.26
C LYS A 284 18.36 -14.62 -4.41
N MET A 285 18.24 -15.12 -5.63
CA MET A 285 18.06 -16.55 -5.89
C MET A 285 19.38 -17.32 -5.74
N PRO A 286 19.32 -18.65 -5.52
CA PRO A 286 20.50 -19.50 -5.53
C PRO A 286 21.26 -19.44 -6.86
N PRO A 287 22.59 -19.69 -6.86
CA PRO A 287 23.41 -19.64 -8.08
C PRO A 287 22.95 -20.51 -9.24
N ASP A 288 22.24 -21.63 -8.97
CA ASP A 288 21.72 -22.52 -10.01
C ASP A 288 20.35 -22.09 -10.58
N ILE A 289 19.75 -21.03 -10.04
CA ILE A 289 18.43 -20.52 -10.45
C ILE A 289 18.50 -19.05 -10.91
N VAL A 290 19.43 -18.26 -10.36
CA VAL A 290 19.58 -16.84 -10.70
C VAL A 290 19.76 -16.65 -12.21
N ASP A 291 18.96 -15.77 -12.80
CA ASP A 291 19.07 -15.39 -14.20
C ASP A 291 19.64 -13.96 -14.32
N LEU A 292 20.95 -13.88 -14.58
CA LEU A 292 21.66 -12.61 -14.74
C LEU A 292 21.22 -11.83 -15.98
N LYS A 293 20.78 -12.51 -17.03
CA LYS A 293 20.26 -11.87 -18.25
C LYS A 293 18.91 -11.21 -17.94
N PHE A 294 18.01 -11.92 -17.27
CA PHE A 294 16.74 -11.37 -16.78
C PHE A 294 16.96 -10.12 -15.91
N ILE A 295 17.90 -10.19 -14.95
CA ILE A 295 18.21 -9.06 -14.06
C ILE A 295 18.64 -7.85 -14.88
N ARG A 296 19.59 -8.02 -15.80
CA ARG A 296 20.10 -6.92 -16.65
C ARG A 296 18.97 -6.31 -17.47
N GLU A 297 18.17 -7.13 -18.15
CA GLU A 297 17.04 -6.66 -18.96
C GLU A 297 16.01 -5.88 -18.14
N CYS A 298 15.73 -6.31 -16.90
CA CYS A 298 14.82 -5.60 -16.01
C CYS A 298 15.39 -4.25 -15.56
N VAL A 299 16.68 -4.18 -15.25
CA VAL A 299 17.35 -2.92 -14.85
C VAL A 299 17.42 -1.95 -16.02
N ASP A 300 17.85 -2.40 -17.19
CA ASP A 300 18.00 -1.57 -18.39
C ASP A 300 16.66 -0.94 -18.81
N LYS A 301 15.54 -1.65 -18.63
CA LYS A 301 14.19 -1.13 -18.93
C LYS A 301 13.59 -0.25 -17.82
N ALA A 302 14.17 -0.25 -16.62
CA ALA A 302 13.67 0.52 -15.49
C ALA A 302 14.34 1.90 -15.35
N LEU A 303 15.47 2.12 -16.06
CA LEU A 303 16.18 3.40 -16.15
C LEU A 303 15.61 4.27 -17.28
#